data_AF-A0A554FU61-F1
#
_entry.id   AF-A0A554FU61-F1
#
_cell.length_a   1.000
_cell.length_b   1.000
_cell.length_c   1.000
_cell.angle_alpha   90.00
_cell.angle_beta   90.00
_cell.angle_gamma   90.00
#
_symmetry.space_group_name_H-M   'P 1'
#
loop_
_entity.id
_entity.type
_entity.pdbx_description
1 polymer ?
#
loop_
_entity_poly.entity_id
_entity_poly.type
_entity_poly.pdbx_seq_one_letter_code
_entity_poly.pdbx_strand_id
1 'polypeptide(L)'
;MLARSISREVALAPRVSGLPALPDVAGSYRWFYADVTAGPYSAVCIFMLGSLFSPRYSVAARRGGHPLAYSAVNFALYHQGVRRLWVLSEYPCVESQGPGRLRIGRSTLTHALDGTVRMDVEDATAPWGRPVRASLTLRPLTGRGAEVRLVPDLPHYWQALAPRAEARLEVSSLEVMAEGLGYHDTNHGEEPLGARLSGWHWARTHHAAHTEVDYHLPDGVAPLRMRADVDGVVCERGEKPEARPTRITGWGLRVPAKLHTGMEAVGPPRLLESSPFYARLESRRDALDTMGEVADFRRFHSPFIRWMAHFRTRMGRMA
;
A
#
# COMPACT_ATOMS: atom_id res chain seq x y z
N MET A 1 53.72 17.01 -3.84
CA MET A 1 52.67 16.55 -2.92
C MET A 1 51.36 16.56 -3.71
N LEU A 2 51.04 15.47 -4.41
CA LEU A 2 49.87 15.37 -5.28
C LEU A 2 48.68 14.83 -4.48
N ALA A 3 47.66 15.65 -4.29
CA ALA A 3 46.39 15.24 -3.69
C ALA A 3 45.61 14.37 -4.68
N ARG A 4 45.45 13.08 -4.35
CA ARG A 4 44.53 12.18 -5.06
C ARG A 4 43.12 12.44 -4.56
N SER A 5 42.28 12.98 -5.43
CA SER A 5 40.82 13.00 -5.29
C SER A 5 40.32 11.56 -5.25
N ILE A 6 39.73 11.15 -4.12
CA ILE A 6 39.05 9.86 -3.99
C ILE A 6 37.60 10.10 -4.39
N SER A 7 37.28 9.78 -5.65
CA SER A 7 35.90 9.62 -6.10
C SER A 7 35.24 8.52 -5.28
N ARG A 8 34.28 8.88 -4.42
CA ARG A 8 33.41 7.90 -3.76
C ARG A 8 32.47 7.34 -4.82
N GLU A 9 32.78 6.14 -5.27
CA GLU A 9 31.87 5.29 -6.03
C GLU A 9 30.66 5.00 -5.11
N VAL A 10 29.51 5.62 -5.41
CA VAL A 10 28.25 5.28 -4.76
C VAL A 10 27.92 3.86 -5.20
N ALA A 11 28.14 2.89 -4.31
CA ALA A 11 27.75 1.51 -4.55
C ALA A 11 26.23 1.47 -4.74
N LEU A 12 25.78 1.31 -5.99
CA LEU A 12 24.39 1.01 -6.29
C LEU A 12 23.99 -0.24 -5.50
N ALA A 13 22.96 -0.11 -4.66
CA ALA A 13 22.35 -1.24 -3.98
C ALA A 13 22.08 -2.38 -4.98
N PRO A 14 22.26 -3.66 -4.60
CA PRO A 14 22.11 -4.77 -5.52
C PRO A 14 20.73 -4.71 -6.18
N ARG A 15 20.73 -4.74 -7.52
CA ARG A 15 19.51 -4.81 -8.34
C ARG A 15 18.86 -6.17 -8.09
N VAL A 16 18.03 -6.28 -7.05
CA VAL A 16 17.19 -7.46 -6.83
C VAL A 16 16.11 -7.43 -7.91
N SER A 17 16.39 -8.12 -9.01
CA SER A 17 15.43 -8.32 -10.09
C SER A 17 14.34 -9.29 -9.65
N GLY A 18 13.08 -8.86 -9.75
CA GLY A 18 11.92 -9.74 -9.58
C GLY A 18 11.00 -9.35 -8.42
N LEU A 19 9.86 -10.03 -8.38
CA LEU A 19 8.90 -9.94 -7.29
C LEU A 19 9.52 -10.60 -6.04
N PRO A 20 9.28 -10.01 -4.84
CA PRO A 20 9.49 -10.70 -3.58
C PRO A 20 8.78 -12.07 -3.54
N ALA A 21 9.27 -12.97 -2.68
CA ALA A 21 8.68 -14.30 -2.49
C ALA A 21 7.18 -14.23 -2.18
N LEU A 22 6.39 -15.07 -2.84
CA LEU A 22 4.94 -15.13 -2.65
C LEU A 22 4.61 -15.93 -1.38
N PRO A 23 3.49 -15.63 -0.70
CA PRO A 23 3.04 -16.39 0.46
C PRO A 23 2.60 -17.80 0.04
N ASP A 24 2.99 -18.81 0.81
CA ASP A 24 2.75 -20.23 0.54
C ASP A 24 2.10 -20.99 1.72
N VAL A 25 2.27 -20.49 2.95
CA VAL A 25 1.67 -21.09 4.15
C VAL A 25 0.28 -20.54 4.45
N ALA A 26 -0.62 -21.39 4.97
CA ALA A 26 -1.95 -20.95 5.39
C ALA A 26 -1.86 -19.89 6.51
N GLY A 27 -2.62 -18.81 6.36
CA GLY A 27 -2.57 -17.64 7.24
C GLY A 27 -1.55 -16.58 6.85
N SER A 28 -0.57 -16.91 6.00
CA SER A 28 0.37 -15.93 5.47
C SER A 28 -0.27 -15.02 4.42
N TYR A 29 0.30 -13.84 4.22
CA TYR A 29 -0.21 -12.89 3.25
C TYR A 29 0.94 -12.08 2.64
N ARG A 30 0.68 -11.51 1.47
CA ARG A 30 1.50 -10.44 0.90
C ARG A 30 0.61 -9.50 0.12
N TRP A 31 0.88 -8.21 0.19
CA TRP A 31 0.36 -7.28 -0.81
C TRP A 31 1.43 -6.37 -1.36
N PHE A 32 1.12 -5.84 -2.53
CA PHE A 32 1.86 -4.82 -3.23
C PHE A 32 0.97 -3.59 -3.32
N TYR A 33 1.41 -2.51 -2.71
CA TYR A 33 0.67 -1.26 -2.61
C TYR A 33 1.35 -0.22 -3.47
N ALA A 34 0.59 0.47 -4.31
CA ALA A 34 1.05 1.69 -4.95
C ALA A 34 0.02 2.81 -4.83
N ASP A 35 0.50 4.02 -4.68
CA ASP A 35 -0.31 5.22 -4.77
C ASP A 35 0.32 6.26 -5.69
N VAL A 36 -0.49 7.24 -6.08
CA VAL A 36 -0.05 8.41 -6.83
C VAL A 36 -0.87 9.62 -6.45
N THR A 37 -0.19 10.77 -6.39
CA THR A 37 -0.81 12.09 -6.46
C THR A 37 -0.39 12.76 -7.77
N ALA A 38 -1.36 13.01 -8.64
CA ALA A 38 -1.15 13.57 -9.97
C ALA A 38 -2.13 14.73 -10.22
N GLY A 39 -1.68 15.96 -9.98
CA GLY A 39 -2.51 17.16 -10.07
C GLY A 39 -3.76 17.04 -9.16
N PRO A 40 -4.99 17.17 -9.68
CA PRO A 40 -6.19 17.06 -8.87
C PRO A 40 -6.60 15.61 -8.56
N TYR A 41 -5.87 14.63 -9.08
CA TYR A 41 -6.15 13.20 -8.88
C TYR A 41 -5.29 12.62 -7.77
N SER A 42 -5.88 11.64 -7.08
CA SER A 42 -5.17 10.68 -6.24
C SER A 42 -5.63 9.30 -6.65
N ALA A 43 -4.74 8.32 -6.76
CA ALA A 43 -5.14 6.94 -7.01
C ALA A 43 -4.35 5.97 -6.15
N VAL A 44 -4.97 4.84 -5.84
CA VAL A 44 -4.33 3.74 -5.11
C VAL A 44 -4.65 2.43 -5.81
N CYS A 45 -3.64 1.59 -5.95
CA CYS A 45 -3.73 0.25 -6.50
C CYS A 45 -3.10 -0.75 -5.54
N ILE A 46 -3.77 -1.88 -5.29
CA ILE A 46 -3.29 -2.91 -4.39
C ILE A 46 -3.50 -4.28 -5.02
N PHE A 47 -2.43 -5.06 -5.13
CA PHE A 47 -2.46 -6.48 -5.47
C PHE A 47 -2.25 -7.28 -4.19
N MET A 48 -3.19 -8.12 -3.82
CA MET A 48 -3.23 -8.83 -2.53
C MET A 48 -3.21 -10.34 -2.76
N LEU A 49 -2.40 -11.05 -1.99
CA LEU A 49 -2.24 -12.50 -1.96
C LEU A 49 -2.53 -12.97 -0.53
N GLY A 50 -3.47 -13.89 -0.35
CA GLY A 50 -4.04 -14.15 0.98
C GLY A 50 -4.78 -12.92 1.49
N SER A 51 -5.75 -12.43 0.70
CA SER A 51 -6.41 -11.14 0.92
C SER A 51 -6.98 -11.00 2.34
N LEU A 52 -6.51 -9.98 3.06
CA LEU A 52 -7.00 -9.64 4.39
C LEU A 52 -8.49 -9.21 4.39
N PHE A 53 -9.00 -8.79 3.24
CA PHE A 53 -10.40 -8.43 3.04
C PHE A 53 -11.28 -9.62 2.66
N SER A 54 -10.72 -10.83 2.58
CA SER A 54 -11.45 -12.05 2.24
C SER A 54 -12.03 -12.72 3.48
N PRO A 55 -13.38 -12.71 3.69
CA PRO A 55 -14.00 -13.52 4.72
C PRO A 55 -13.75 -15.01 4.49
N ARG A 56 -13.66 -15.41 3.21
CA ARG A 56 -13.42 -16.79 2.79
C ARG A 56 -12.02 -17.24 3.21
N TYR A 57 -11.00 -16.42 2.97
CA TYR A 57 -9.64 -16.73 3.38
C TYR A 57 -9.52 -16.82 4.90
N SER A 58 -10.14 -15.91 5.65
CA SER A 58 -10.11 -15.96 7.12
C SER A 58 -10.65 -17.27 7.70
N VAL A 59 -11.62 -17.91 7.03
CA VAL A 59 -12.14 -19.23 7.39
C VAL A 59 -11.24 -20.34 6.87
N ALA A 60 -10.81 -20.26 5.60
CA ALA A 60 -10.03 -21.29 4.94
C ALA A 60 -8.62 -21.44 5.51
N ALA A 61 -7.97 -20.34 5.90
CA ALA A 61 -6.63 -20.35 6.49
C ALA A 61 -6.56 -21.26 7.73
N ARG A 62 -7.61 -21.27 8.57
CA ARG A 62 -7.72 -22.14 9.76
C ARG A 62 -7.81 -23.64 9.42
N ARG A 63 -8.08 -23.96 8.15
CA ARG A 63 -8.21 -25.32 7.61
C ARG A 63 -7.10 -25.65 6.60
N GLY A 64 -6.00 -24.90 6.61
CA GLY A 64 -4.88 -25.12 5.69
C GLY A 64 -5.08 -24.53 4.29
N GLY A 65 -6.02 -23.60 4.10
CA GLY A 65 -6.29 -22.96 2.81
C GLY A 65 -5.09 -22.16 2.30
N HIS A 66 -4.69 -22.42 1.05
CA HIS A 66 -3.54 -21.78 0.42
C HIS A 66 -3.82 -20.29 0.13
N PRO A 67 -2.93 -19.34 0.50
CA PRO A 67 -3.16 -17.89 0.35
C PRO A 67 -3.42 -17.44 -1.09
N LEU A 68 -2.70 -18.03 -2.05
CA LEU A 68 -2.83 -17.66 -3.47
C LEU A 68 -4.22 -17.95 -4.05
N ALA A 69 -5.01 -18.82 -3.42
CA ALA A 69 -6.38 -19.10 -3.80
C ALA A 69 -7.39 -18.01 -3.39
N TYR A 70 -6.92 -16.97 -2.68
CA TYR A 70 -7.72 -15.86 -2.18
C TYR A 70 -7.01 -14.54 -2.53
N SER A 71 -6.70 -14.38 -3.80
CA SER A 71 -6.00 -13.22 -4.32
C SER A 71 -7.00 -12.11 -4.65
N ALA A 72 -6.63 -10.84 -4.50
CA ALA A 72 -7.54 -9.73 -4.77
C ALA A 72 -6.85 -8.54 -5.40
N VAL A 73 -7.62 -7.74 -6.13
CA VAL A 73 -7.18 -6.48 -6.73
C VAL A 73 -8.06 -5.35 -6.20
N ASN A 74 -7.44 -4.29 -5.69
CA ASN A 74 -8.10 -3.05 -5.35
C ASN A 74 -7.58 -1.93 -6.26
N PHE A 75 -8.51 -1.10 -6.74
CA PHE A 75 -8.17 0.16 -7.39
C PHE A 75 -9.17 1.22 -6.96
N ALA A 76 -8.68 2.39 -6.59
CA ALA A 76 -9.51 3.53 -6.29
C ALA A 76 -8.94 4.79 -6.94
N LEU A 77 -9.82 5.56 -7.57
CA LEU A 77 -9.50 6.86 -8.16
C LEU A 77 -10.31 7.93 -7.45
N TYR A 78 -9.63 8.99 -7.04
CA TYR A 78 -10.20 10.19 -6.45
C TYR A 78 -9.88 11.40 -7.32
N HIS A 79 -10.83 12.32 -7.41
CA HIS A 79 -10.65 13.63 -8.03
C HIS A 79 -11.07 14.69 -7.01
N GLN A 80 -10.11 15.51 -6.57
CA GLN A 80 -10.29 16.52 -5.52
C GLN A 80 -10.88 15.93 -4.22
N GLY A 81 -10.37 14.77 -3.82
CA GLY A 81 -10.83 14.04 -2.63
C GLY A 81 -12.17 13.31 -2.79
N VAL A 82 -12.82 13.40 -3.95
CA VAL A 82 -14.09 12.71 -4.23
C VAL A 82 -13.82 11.44 -5.04
N ARG A 83 -14.30 10.30 -4.54
CA ARG A 83 -14.17 8.99 -5.20
C ARG A 83 -14.90 8.97 -6.55
N ARG A 84 -14.19 8.57 -7.60
CA ARG A 84 -14.70 8.42 -8.98
C ARG A 84 -14.81 6.96 -9.41
N LEU A 85 -13.83 6.13 -9.05
CA LEU A 85 -13.86 4.69 -9.30
C LEU A 85 -13.45 3.96 -8.03
N TRP A 86 -14.03 2.78 -7.83
CA TRP A 86 -13.69 1.88 -6.75
C TRP A 86 -13.91 0.44 -7.18
N VAL A 87 -12.83 -0.32 -7.16
CA VAL A 87 -12.76 -1.74 -7.51
C VAL A 87 -12.22 -2.47 -6.29
N LEU A 88 -12.89 -3.55 -5.91
CA LEU A 88 -12.35 -4.56 -5.01
C LEU A 88 -12.90 -5.91 -5.47
N SER A 89 -12.04 -6.74 -6.05
CA SER A 89 -12.44 -8.06 -6.55
C SER A 89 -11.49 -9.13 -6.05
N GLU A 90 -12.05 -10.26 -5.62
CA GLU A 90 -11.34 -11.47 -5.23
C GLU A 90 -11.36 -12.50 -6.36
N TYR A 91 -10.26 -13.24 -6.49
CA TYR A 91 -10.00 -14.24 -7.51
C TYR A 91 -9.49 -15.53 -6.87
N PRO A 92 -9.85 -16.70 -7.43
CA PRO A 92 -9.54 -18.00 -6.86
C PRO A 92 -8.09 -18.45 -7.10
N CYS A 93 -7.29 -17.65 -7.81
CA CYS A 93 -5.90 -17.94 -8.10
C CYS A 93 -5.14 -16.68 -8.51
N VAL A 94 -3.82 -16.81 -8.55
CA VAL A 94 -2.89 -15.85 -9.14
C VAL A 94 -1.90 -16.61 -10.00
N GLU A 95 -1.46 -16.00 -11.08
CA GLU A 95 -0.45 -16.57 -11.97
C GLU A 95 0.85 -15.78 -11.88
N SER A 96 1.95 -16.48 -11.63
CA SER A 96 3.29 -15.93 -11.83
C SER A 96 3.68 -16.14 -13.30
N GLN A 97 3.89 -15.04 -14.03
CA GLN A 97 4.19 -15.03 -15.47
C GLN A 97 5.65 -14.65 -15.73
N GLY A 98 6.54 -15.10 -14.85
CA GLY A 98 7.98 -14.82 -14.86
C GLY A 98 8.46 -14.09 -13.60
N PRO A 99 9.78 -13.85 -13.46
CA PRO A 99 10.37 -13.38 -12.20
C PRO A 99 9.81 -12.06 -11.67
N GLY A 100 9.38 -11.16 -12.56
CA GLY A 100 8.88 -9.83 -12.22
C GLY A 100 7.39 -9.61 -12.49
N ARG A 101 6.61 -10.64 -12.84
CA ARG A 101 5.25 -10.43 -13.34
C ARG A 101 4.22 -11.35 -12.70
N LEU A 102 3.16 -10.74 -12.20
CA LEU A 102 2.05 -11.41 -11.53
C LEU A 102 0.73 -10.99 -12.17
N ARG A 103 -0.19 -11.94 -12.35
CA ARG A 103 -1.51 -11.72 -12.93
C ARG A 103 -2.61 -12.23 -12.01
N ILE A 104 -3.56 -11.36 -11.67
CA ILE A 104 -4.77 -11.68 -10.91
C ILE A 104 -5.97 -11.31 -11.78
N GLY A 105 -6.73 -12.31 -12.27
CA GLY A 105 -7.74 -12.09 -13.30
C GLY A 105 -7.10 -11.53 -14.58
N ARG A 106 -7.57 -10.37 -15.03
CA ARG A 106 -6.99 -9.62 -16.16
C ARG A 106 -6.02 -8.52 -15.74
N SER A 107 -5.86 -8.29 -14.44
CA SER A 107 -5.00 -7.24 -13.90
C SER A 107 -3.59 -7.79 -13.69
N THR A 108 -2.58 -6.96 -13.94
CA THR A 108 -1.17 -7.38 -13.92
C THR A 108 -0.29 -6.41 -13.15
N LEU A 109 0.59 -6.96 -12.33
CA LEU A 109 1.69 -6.25 -11.67
C LEU A 109 3.00 -6.68 -12.34
N THR A 110 3.77 -5.72 -12.80
CA THR A 110 5.08 -5.95 -13.44
C THR A 110 6.15 -5.11 -12.77
N HIS A 111 7.23 -5.74 -12.31
CA HIS A 111 8.49 -5.11 -11.93
C HIS A 111 9.51 -5.38 -13.05
N ALA A 112 9.90 -4.33 -13.77
CA ALA A 112 10.89 -4.39 -14.83
C ALA A 112 12.32 -4.38 -14.26
N LEU A 113 13.29 -4.75 -15.10
CA LEU A 113 14.71 -4.85 -14.72
C LEU A 113 15.35 -3.48 -14.44
N ASP A 114 14.80 -2.41 -14.99
CA ASP A 114 15.20 -1.02 -14.76
C ASP A 114 14.60 -0.46 -13.46
N GLY A 115 13.82 -1.25 -12.72
CA GLY A 115 13.11 -0.83 -11.51
C GLY A 115 11.72 -0.25 -11.77
N THR A 116 11.33 -0.03 -13.03
CA THR A 116 9.99 0.47 -13.36
C THR A 116 8.92 -0.51 -12.87
N VAL A 117 7.92 0.00 -12.15
CA VAL A 117 6.77 -0.77 -11.69
C VAL A 117 5.55 -0.37 -12.50
N ARG A 118 4.79 -1.35 -12.98
CA ARG A 118 3.54 -1.13 -13.70
C ARG A 118 2.42 -1.97 -13.11
N MET A 119 1.33 -1.30 -12.75
CA MET A 119 0.08 -1.92 -12.28
C MET A 119 -1.03 -1.62 -13.27
N ASP A 120 -1.40 -2.63 -14.07
CA ASP A 120 -2.55 -2.56 -14.97
C ASP A 120 -3.76 -3.22 -14.30
N VAL A 121 -4.86 -2.50 -14.23
CA VAL A 121 -6.13 -2.96 -13.64
C VAL A 121 -7.17 -3.02 -14.74
N GLU A 122 -7.69 -4.21 -15.00
CA GLU A 122 -8.78 -4.42 -15.94
C GLU A 122 -9.92 -5.21 -15.27
N ASP A 123 -10.86 -4.49 -14.66
CA ASP A 123 -11.91 -5.07 -13.81
C ASP A 123 -13.20 -4.23 -13.91
N ALA A 124 -14.05 -4.27 -12.90
CA ALA A 124 -15.29 -3.51 -12.83
C ALA A 124 -15.62 -3.10 -11.39
N THR A 125 -16.25 -1.94 -11.27
CA THR A 125 -16.64 -1.37 -9.98
C THR A 125 -17.70 -2.22 -9.27
N ALA A 126 -17.73 -2.13 -7.94
CA ALA A 126 -18.77 -2.77 -7.14
C ALA A 126 -19.92 -1.80 -6.78
N PRO A 127 -21.15 -2.31 -6.57
CA PRO A 127 -21.63 -3.65 -6.95
C PRO A 127 -22.10 -3.74 -8.42
N TRP A 128 -22.26 -2.61 -9.12
CA TRP A 128 -22.99 -2.50 -10.40
C TRP A 128 -22.15 -2.82 -11.65
N GLY A 129 -20.87 -3.10 -11.50
CA GLY A 129 -20.07 -3.69 -12.58
C GLY A 129 -19.59 -2.73 -13.66
N ARG A 130 -19.53 -1.40 -13.43
CA ARG A 130 -18.98 -0.46 -14.44
C ARG A 130 -17.54 -0.85 -14.79
N PRO A 131 -17.20 -1.09 -16.07
CA PRO A 131 -15.84 -1.46 -16.48
C PRO A 131 -14.78 -0.42 -16.08
N VAL A 132 -13.62 -0.91 -15.66
CA VAL A 132 -12.44 -0.11 -15.30
C VAL A 132 -11.24 -0.66 -16.05
N ARG A 133 -10.56 0.22 -16.77
CA ARG A 133 -9.24 -0.03 -17.34
C ARG A 133 -8.33 1.12 -16.89
N ALA A 134 -7.35 0.79 -16.07
CA ALA A 134 -6.41 1.74 -15.50
C ALA A 134 -4.97 1.19 -15.55
N SER A 135 -3.99 2.07 -15.67
CA SER A 135 -2.56 1.78 -15.61
C SER A 135 -1.90 2.80 -14.70
N LEU A 136 -1.13 2.32 -13.73
CA LEU A 136 -0.23 3.12 -12.93
C LEU A 136 1.20 2.66 -13.21
N THR A 137 1.99 3.54 -13.82
CA THR A 137 3.42 3.31 -14.07
C THR A 137 4.24 4.19 -13.13
N LEU A 138 5.19 3.58 -12.42
CA LEU A 138 6.09 4.23 -11.48
C LEU A 138 7.53 4.03 -11.95
N ARG A 139 8.25 5.12 -12.20
CA ARG A 139 9.68 5.13 -12.48
C ARG A 139 10.42 5.60 -11.23
N PRO A 140 11.11 4.70 -10.50
CA PRO A 140 11.73 5.05 -9.22
C PRO A 140 12.76 6.18 -9.38
N LEU A 141 12.64 7.20 -8.55
CA LEU A 141 13.65 8.24 -8.34
C LEU A 141 14.60 7.87 -7.18
N THR A 142 14.10 7.09 -6.23
CA THR A 142 14.88 6.50 -5.13
C THR A 142 14.78 4.99 -5.21
N GLY A 143 15.90 4.31 -4.97
CA GLY A 143 15.98 2.85 -4.98
C GLY A 143 15.16 2.17 -3.88
N ARG A 144 15.14 0.83 -3.96
CA ARG A 144 14.48 -0.05 -2.98
C ARG A 144 15.15 0.06 -1.60
N GLY A 145 14.34 0.12 -0.55
CA GLY A 145 14.81 0.09 0.84
C GLY A 145 15.00 -1.32 1.38
N ALA A 146 15.63 -1.42 2.55
CA ALA A 146 15.70 -2.67 3.30
C ALA A 146 14.30 -3.14 3.73
N GLU A 147 14.11 -4.45 3.77
CA GLU A 147 12.94 -5.02 4.45
C GLU A 147 13.10 -4.86 5.95
N VAL A 148 12.03 -4.44 6.61
CA VAL A 148 12.01 -4.20 8.04
C VAL A 148 10.81 -4.89 8.68
N ARG A 149 11.03 -5.41 9.88
CA ARG A 149 9.95 -5.98 10.69
C ARG A 149 9.16 -4.85 11.32
N LEU A 150 7.83 -4.88 11.20
CA LEU A 150 6.94 -3.84 11.71
C LEU A 150 6.94 -3.81 13.24
N VAL A 151 6.61 -4.93 13.88
CA VAL A 151 6.61 -5.06 15.35
C VAL A 151 7.71 -6.04 15.76
N PRO A 152 8.55 -5.71 16.76
CA PRO A 152 9.49 -6.68 17.33
C PRO A 152 8.76 -8.00 17.66
N ASP A 153 9.38 -9.13 17.34
CA ASP A 153 8.87 -10.48 17.64
C ASP A 153 7.56 -10.93 16.94
N LEU A 154 6.99 -10.11 16.06
CA LEU A 154 5.90 -10.52 15.17
C LEU A 154 6.40 -10.73 13.73
N PRO A 155 5.96 -11.79 13.02
CA PRO A 155 6.40 -12.09 11.66
C PRO A 155 5.61 -11.25 10.65
N HIS A 156 5.63 -9.93 10.82
CA HIS A 156 5.02 -8.96 9.92
C HIS A 156 6.08 -7.98 9.44
N TYR A 157 6.21 -7.86 8.13
CA TYR A 157 7.30 -7.15 7.49
C TYR A 157 6.76 -6.15 6.48
N TRP A 158 7.51 -5.08 6.30
CA TRP A 158 7.25 -4.02 5.34
C TRP A 158 8.55 -3.68 4.61
N GLN A 159 8.42 -3.32 3.34
CA GLN A 159 9.54 -2.87 2.54
C GLN A 159 9.09 -1.84 1.50
N ALA A 160 9.72 -0.67 1.52
CA ALA A 160 9.61 0.30 0.44
C ALA A 160 10.32 -0.20 -0.82
N LEU A 161 9.58 -0.35 -1.91
CA LEU A 161 10.09 -0.87 -3.18
C LEU A 161 10.44 0.26 -4.16
N ALA A 162 9.59 1.28 -4.24
CA ALA A 162 9.86 2.54 -4.91
C ALA A 162 9.27 3.68 -4.06
N PRO A 163 9.96 4.10 -2.98
CA PRO A 163 9.43 5.08 -2.02
C PRO A 163 9.23 6.48 -2.63
N ARG A 164 9.90 6.76 -3.74
CA ARG A 164 9.73 7.97 -4.52
C ARG A 164 9.86 7.61 -5.99
N ALA A 165 8.84 7.93 -6.78
CA ALA A 165 8.82 7.65 -8.21
C ALA A 165 8.12 8.76 -8.98
N GLU A 166 8.57 9.01 -10.20
CA GLU A 166 7.73 9.65 -11.21
C GLU A 166 6.59 8.69 -11.54
N ALA A 167 5.37 9.19 -11.47
CA ALA A 167 4.18 8.41 -11.66
C ALA A 167 3.39 8.90 -12.86
N ARG A 168 2.94 7.97 -13.69
CA ARG A 168 1.97 8.21 -14.77
C ARG A 168 0.73 7.37 -14.51
N LEU A 169 -0.39 8.05 -14.36
CA LEU A 169 -1.72 7.48 -14.17
C LEU A 169 -2.52 7.61 -15.45
N GLU A 170 -3.03 6.49 -15.95
CA GLU A 170 -3.88 6.42 -17.13
C GLU A 170 -5.15 5.66 -16.77
N VAL A 171 -6.32 6.28 -16.94
CA VAL A 171 -7.62 5.63 -16.68
C VAL A 171 -8.49 5.83 -17.91
N SER A 172 -8.37 4.90 -18.86
CA SER A 172 -9.01 5.03 -20.17
C SER A 172 -10.54 5.01 -20.08
N SER A 173 -11.12 4.39 -19.04
CA SER A 173 -12.58 4.41 -18.81
C SER A 173 -13.15 5.78 -18.41
N LEU A 174 -12.28 6.76 -18.17
CA LEU A 174 -12.61 8.15 -17.83
C LEU A 174 -11.79 9.16 -18.64
N GLU A 175 -11.04 8.71 -19.65
CA GLU A 175 -10.15 9.57 -20.45
C GLU A 175 -9.17 10.40 -19.60
N VAL A 176 -8.73 9.85 -18.46
CA VAL A 176 -7.77 10.52 -17.57
C VAL A 176 -6.37 10.09 -17.92
N MET A 177 -5.49 11.07 -18.11
CA MET A 177 -4.05 10.91 -18.13
C MET A 177 -3.43 12.01 -17.25
N ALA A 178 -2.67 11.62 -16.25
CA ALA A 178 -2.07 12.57 -15.32
C ALA A 178 -0.70 12.07 -14.85
N GLU A 179 0.21 13.00 -14.61
CA GLU A 179 1.55 12.73 -14.10
C GLU A 179 1.74 13.37 -12.73
N GLY A 180 2.62 12.77 -11.92
CA GLY A 180 2.88 13.24 -10.57
C GLY A 180 3.89 12.38 -9.83
N LEU A 181 3.76 12.32 -8.51
CA LEU A 181 4.62 11.53 -7.66
C LEU A 181 3.88 10.32 -7.13
N GLY A 182 4.57 9.19 -7.12
CA GLY A 182 4.04 7.94 -6.61
C GLY A 182 4.97 7.27 -5.61
N TYR A 183 4.38 6.29 -4.94
CA TYR A 183 4.98 5.49 -3.90
C TYR A 183 4.57 4.03 -4.09
N HIS A 184 5.50 3.10 -3.87
CA HIS A 184 5.25 1.66 -3.95
C HIS A 184 5.94 0.89 -2.84
N ASP A 185 5.20 -0.02 -2.20
CA ASP A 185 5.72 -0.90 -1.16
C ASP A 185 5.16 -2.32 -1.23
N THR A 186 5.71 -3.18 -0.37
CA THR A 186 5.12 -4.46 -0.05
C THR A 186 5.04 -4.65 1.45
N ASN A 187 3.96 -5.27 1.90
CA ASN A 187 3.88 -5.83 3.24
C ASN A 187 3.61 -7.32 3.12
N HIS A 188 4.15 -8.10 4.04
CA HIS A 188 3.86 -9.52 4.15
C HIS A 188 3.92 -9.99 5.60
N GLY A 189 3.39 -11.19 5.83
CA GLY A 189 3.55 -11.84 7.10
C GLY A 189 3.25 -13.32 7.03
N GLU A 190 3.76 -14.05 8.01
CA GLU A 190 3.64 -15.52 8.11
C GLU A 190 2.43 -15.94 8.95
N GLU A 191 1.72 -14.98 9.53
CA GLU A 191 0.50 -15.21 10.31
C GLU A 191 -0.62 -14.23 9.94
N PRO A 192 -1.89 -14.56 10.25
CA PRO A 192 -3.01 -13.68 9.97
C PRO A 192 -2.91 -12.36 10.74
N LEU A 193 -3.16 -11.25 10.03
CA LEU A 193 -3.42 -9.95 10.68
C LEU A 193 -4.58 -10.06 11.67
N GLY A 194 -4.45 -9.39 12.81
CA GLY A 194 -5.44 -9.44 13.89
C GLY A 194 -5.23 -10.57 14.88
N ALA A 195 -4.34 -11.54 14.61
CA ALA A 195 -3.98 -12.57 15.57
C ALA A 195 -3.18 -11.99 16.75
N ARG A 196 -2.11 -11.26 16.45
CA ARG A 196 -1.29 -10.54 17.45
C ARG A 196 -1.08 -9.07 17.10
N LEU A 197 -0.95 -8.75 15.83
CA LEU A 197 -0.96 -7.35 15.38
C LEU A 197 -2.39 -6.81 15.34
N SER A 198 -2.74 -5.92 16.26
CA SER A 198 -4.12 -5.43 16.41
C SER A 198 -4.53 -4.37 15.40
N GLY A 199 -3.57 -3.68 14.78
CA GLY A 199 -3.81 -2.58 13.85
C GLY A 199 -2.53 -1.82 13.52
N TRP A 200 -2.66 -0.79 12.70
CA TRP A 200 -1.66 0.25 12.53
C TRP A 200 -2.29 1.52 11.97
N HIS A 201 -1.53 2.59 12.02
CA HIS A 201 -1.74 3.77 11.21
C HIS A 201 -0.42 4.11 10.52
N TRP A 202 -0.43 4.33 9.21
CA TRP A 202 0.74 4.83 8.51
C TRP A 202 0.42 6.07 7.70
N ALA A 203 1.43 6.92 7.50
CA ALA A 203 1.36 8.07 6.62
C ALA A 203 2.64 8.19 5.79
N ARG A 204 2.51 8.64 4.55
CA ARG A 204 3.59 8.92 3.61
C ARG A 204 3.46 10.37 3.17
N THR A 205 4.55 11.14 3.25
CA THR A 205 4.61 12.51 2.78
C THR A 205 5.69 12.66 1.72
N HIS A 206 5.30 13.13 0.54
CA HIS A 206 6.26 13.61 -0.45
C HIS A 206 6.61 15.06 -0.15
N HIS A 207 7.90 15.33 -0.06
CA HIS A 207 8.49 16.66 -0.07
C HIS A 207 9.10 16.92 -1.45
N ALA A 208 9.68 18.11 -1.63
CA ALA A 208 10.34 18.48 -2.88
C ALA A 208 11.48 17.51 -3.26
N ALA A 209 12.34 17.18 -2.30
CA ALA A 209 13.57 16.40 -2.54
C ALA A 209 13.56 14.98 -1.94
N HIS A 210 12.56 14.64 -1.12
CA HIS A 210 12.55 13.36 -0.39
C HIS A 210 11.12 12.90 -0.10
N THR A 211 10.96 11.65 0.32
CA THR A 211 9.73 11.08 0.84
C THR A 211 9.96 10.59 2.25
N GLU A 212 9.01 10.82 3.15
CA GLU A 212 8.98 10.20 4.48
C GLU A 212 7.79 9.26 4.62
N VAL A 213 7.96 8.18 5.38
CA VAL A 213 6.87 7.28 5.78
C VAL A 213 6.97 7.04 7.29
N ASP A 214 5.86 7.16 7.99
CA ASP A 214 5.75 6.90 9.42
C ASP A 214 4.69 5.83 9.68
N TYR A 215 5.10 4.71 10.30
CA TYR A 215 4.23 3.67 10.83
C TYR A 215 4.07 3.85 12.35
N HIS A 216 2.84 4.09 12.77
CA HIS A 216 2.41 4.06 14.15
C HIS A 216 1.76 2.70 14.46
N LEU A 217 2.37 2.01 15.42
CA LEU A 217 2.04 0.64 15.78
C LEU A 217 1.38 0.60 17.18
N PRO A 218 0.59 -0.44 17.48
CA PRO A 218 -0.10 -0.56 18.76
C PRO A 218 0.86 -0.89 19.92
N ASP A 219 0.30 -0.96 21.14
CA ASP A 219 0.96 -1.53 22.32
C ASP A 219 2.31 -0.88 22.72
N GLY A 220 2.45 0.42 22.44
CA GLY A 220 3.62 1.20 22.83
C GLY A 220 4.87 0.91 22.00
N VAL A 221 4.73 0.19 20.88
CA VAL A 221 5.81 -0.06 19.93
C VAL A 221 6.26 1.28 19.34
N ALA A 222 7.57 1.52 19.37
CA ALA A 222 8.18 2.69 18.77
C ALA A 222 7.82 2.79 17.29
N PRO A 223 7.44 3.99 16.80
CA PRO A 223 7.08 4.19 15.41
C PRO A 223 8.28 3.88 14.52
N LEU A 224 8.00 3.27 13.38
CA LEU A 224 8.99 3.04 12.34
C LEU A 224 8.91 4.20 11.35
N ARG A 225 10.02 4.91 11.19
CA ARG A 225 10.19 5.99 10.22
C ARG A 225 11.08 5.54 9.09
N MET A 226 10.69 5.88 7.88
CA MET A 226 11.54 5.77 6.70
C MET A 226 11.68 7.15 6.06
N ARG A 227 12.91 7.45 5.62
CA ARG A 227 13.23 8.59 4.77
C ARG A 227 13.89 8.08 3.50
N ALA A 228 13.43 8.57 2.36
CA ALA A 228 13.93 8.22 1.05
C ALA A 228 14.26 9.48 0.24
N ASP A 229 15.49 9.61 -0.22
CA ASP A 229 15.96 10.70 -1.06
C ASP A 229 16.93 10.20 -2.14
N VAL A 230 17.74 11.09 -2.72
CA VAL A 230 18.71 10.73 -3.76
C VAL A 230 19.83 9.82 -3.26
N ASP A 231 20.16 9.88 -1.96
CA ASP A 231 21.24 9.09 -1.36
C ASP A 231 20.78 7.68 -0.99
N GLY A 232 19.47 7.43 -0.98
CA GLY A 232 18.88 6.11 -0.79
C GLY A 232 17.74 6.12 0.21
N VAL A 233 17.59 5.00 0.93
CA VAL A 233 16.52 4.79 1.90
C VAL A 233 17.12 4.47 3.26
N VAL A 234 16.69 5.23 4.26
CA VAL A 234 17.05 5.03 5.67
C VAL A 234 15.78 4.70 6.45
N CYS A 235 15.82 3.63 7.25
CA CYS A 235 14.73 3.21 8.12
C CYS A 235 15.21 3.20 9.58
N GLU A 236 14.50 3.88 10.45
CA GLU A 236 14.84 4.03 11.86
C GLU A 236 13.61 3.86 12.73
N ARG A 237 13.80 3.40 13.97
CA ARG A 237 12.76 3.45 14.99
C ARG A 237 12.92 4.72 15.79
N GLY A 238 11.84 5.49 15.88
CA GLY A 238 11.79 6.68 16.71
C GLY A 238 11.73 6.34 18.20
N GLU A 239 11.64 7.38 19.02
CA GLU A 239 11.29 7.23 20.43
C GLU A 239 9.83 6.85 20.61
N LYS A 240 9.40 6.55 21.85
CA LYS A 240 8.01 6.18 22.12
C LYS A 240 7.05 7.23 21.56
N PRO A 241 5.94 6.81 20.91
CA PRO A 241 5.06 7.74 20.23
C PRO A 241 4.44 8.75 21.19
N GLU A 242 4.50 10.03 20.86
CA GLU A 242 3.69 11.05 21.52
C GLU A 242 2.20 10.84 21.19
N ALA A 243 1.33 11.08 22.18
CA ALA A 243 -0.10 11.00 21.98
C ALA A 243 -0.56 12.11 21.00
N ARG A 244 -1.00 11.71 19.81
CA ARG A 244 -1.51 12.63 18.78
C ARG A 244 -3.04 12.73 18.84
N PRO A 245 -3.62 13.90 18.55
CA PRO A 245 -5.06 14.07 18.55
C PRO A 245 -5.72 13.17 17.49
N THR A 246 -6.85 12.58 17.84
CA THR A 246 -7.63 11.70 16.98
C THR A 246 -9.07 12.17 16.86
N ARG A 247 -9.75 11.71 15.81
CA ARG A 247 -11.19 11.87 15.60
C ARG A 247 -11.83 10.52 15.30
N ILE A 248 -13.15 10.44 15.44
CA ILE A 248 -13.92 9.23 15.17
C ILE A 248 -14.66 9.40 13.85
N THR A 249 -14.57 8.43 12.94
CA THR A 249 -15.32 8.41 11.69
C THR A 249 -16.78 8.02 11.94
N GLY A 250 -17.67 8.20 10.94
CA GLY A 250 -19.06 7.74 11.03
C GLY A 250 -19.22 6.24 11.30
N TRP A 251 -18.17 5.43 11.10
CA TRP A 251 -18.14 4.00 11.42
C TRP A 251 -17.54 3.67 12.78
N GLY A 252 -17.30 4.69 13.62
CA GLY A 252 -16.68 4.48 14.94
C GLY A 252 -15.19 4.12 14.87
N LEU A 253 -14.52 4.29 13.73
CA LEU A 253 -13.09 4.06 13.59
C LEU A 253 -12.32 5.31 14.06
N ARG A 254 -11.34 5.12 14.95
CA ARG A 254 -10.47 6.21 15.40
C ARG A 254 -9.38 6.46 14.38
N VAL A 255 -9.27 7.68 13.88
CA VAL A 255 -8.28 8.10 12.87
C VAL A 255 -7.55 9.36 13.36
N PRO A 256 -6.34 9.66 12.87
CA PRO A 256 -5.65 10.90 13.20
C PRO A 256 -6.48 12.14 12.83
N ALA A 257 -6.44 13.16 13.70
CA ALA A 257 -7.07 14.45 13.40
C ALA A 257 -6.24 15.27 12.40
N LYS A 258 -4.94 14.98 12.28
CA LYS A 258 -3.98 15.55 11.33
C LYS A 258 -3.07 14.44 10.83
N LEU A 259 -2.71 14.48 9.54
CA LEU A 259 -1.66 13.60 9.01
C LEU A 259 -0.29 14.22 9.28
N HIS A 260 0.64 13.35 9.66
CA HIS A 260 1.99 13.71 10.03
C HIS A 260 2.96 12.66 9.49
N THR A 261 4.10 13.12 9.02
CA THR A 261 5.35 12.37 8.99
C THR A 261 6.36 13.18 9.77
N GLY A 262 7.21 12.56 10.57
CA GLY A 262 8.08 13.36 11.42
C GLY A 262 7.31 14.06 12.52
N MET A 263 7.80 15.27 12.80
CA MET A 263 7.08 16.29 13.56
C MET A 263 6.25 17.20 12.64
N GLU A 264 6.29 16.99 11.33
CA GLU A 264 5.63 17.85 10.37
C GLU A 264 4.16 17.46 10.23
N ALA A 265 3.27 18.34 10.69
CA ALA A 265 1.85 18.26 10.40
C ALA A 265 1.57 18.92 9.07
N VAL A 266 1.00 18.20 8.09
CA VAL A 266 0.68 18.78 6.78
C VAL A 266 -0.63 19.56 6.83
N GLY A 267 -1.68 19.00 7.44
CA GLY A 267 -2.96 19.69 7.57
C GLY A 267 -4.12 18.81 8.02
N PRO A 268 -5.35 19.37 8.07
CA PRO A 268 -6.55 18.59 8.30
C PRO A 268 -6.76 17.63 7.11
N PRO A 269 -6.99 16.33 7.37
CA PRO A 269 -7.10 15.36 6.31
C PRO A 269 -8.51 15.28 5.71
N ARG A 270 -8.58 15.17 4.39
CA ARG A 270 -9.77 14.69 3.69
C ARG A 270 -9.88 13.19 3.86
N LEU A 271 -11.07 12.71 4.14
CA LEU A 271 -11.36 11.28 4.27
C LEU A 271 -11.74 10.73 2.88
N LEU A 272 -10.87 9.94 2.28
CA LEU A 272 -11.06 9.36 0.95
C LEU A 272 -11.87 8.07 1.00
N GLU A 273 -11.56 7.21 1.96
CA GLU A 273 -12.31 5.98 2.24
C GLU A 273 -12.56 5.84 3.72
N SER A 274 -13.69 5.23 4.03
CA SER A 274 -14.08 4.94 5.39
C SER A 274 -14.91 3.67 5.45
N SER A 275 -14.45 2.75 6.29
CA SER A 275 -15.14 1.53 6.69
C SER A 275 -14.98 1.38 8.22
N PRO A 276 -15.64 0.40 8.84
CA PRO A 276 -15.52 0.14 10.28
C PRO A 276 -14.11 -0.20 10.77
N PHE A 277 -13.22 -0.62 9.88
CA PHE A 277 -11.91 -1.17 10.22
C PHE A 277 -10.78 -0.58 9.38
N TYR A 278 -11.10 0.17 8.32
CA TYR A 278 -10.14 0.75 7.41
C TYR A 278 -10.54 2.17 7.02
N ALA A 279 -9.59 3.09 7.02
CA ALA A 279 -9.78 4.43 6.49
C ALA A 279 -8.56 4.88 5.70
N ARG A 280 -8.80 5.65 4.63
CA ARG A 280 -7.77 6.32 3.86
C ARG A 280 -7.98 7.82 3.93
N LEU A 281 -6.89 8.53 4.15
CA LEU A 281 -6.87 9.96 4.35
C LEU A 281 -5.83 10.58 3.42
N GLU A 282 -6.11 11.78 2.92
CA GLU A 282 -5.12 12.60 2.23
C GLU A 282 -5.05 14.01 2.84
N SER A 283 -3.91 14.66 2.76
CA SER A 283 -3.75 16.08 3.08
C SER A 283 -2.65 16.67 2.21
N ARG A 284 -2.88 17.90 1.73
CA ARG A 284 -1.94 18.63 0.90
C ARG A 284 -1.75 20.05 1.44
N ARG A 285 -0.50 20.50 1.54
CA ARG A 285 -0.13 21.87 1.92
C ARG A 285 1.14 22.23 1.18
N ASP A 286 1.10 23.30 0.39
CA ASP A 286 2.23 23.73 -0.44
C ASP A 286 2.73 22.58 -1.33
N ALA A 287 4.02 22.26 -1.27
CA ALA A 287 4.63 21.15 -1.98
C ALA A 287 4.47 19.78 -1.27
N LEU A 288 3.84 19.75 -0.08
CA LEU A 288 3.67 18.53 0.70
C LEU A 288 2.42 17.80 0.27
N ASP A 289 2.60 16.54 -0.10
CA ASP A 289 1.51 15.61 -0.40
C ASP A 289 1.55 14.43 0.55
N THR A 290 0.50 14.27 1.36
CA THR A 290 0.42 13.21 2.36
C THR A 290 -0.75 12.27 2.11
N MET A 291 -0.45 10.99 2.05
CA MET A 291 -1.43 9.90 2.06
C MET A 291 -1.25 9.12 3.36
N GLY A 292 -2.35 8.66 3.95
CA GLY A 292 -2.26 7.80 5.13
C GLY A 292 -3.42 6.85 5.24
N GLU A 293 -3.18 5.71 5.89
CA GLU A 293 -4.16 4.67 6.09
C GLU A 293 -4.18 4.19 7.53
N VAL A 294 -5.38 3.90 8.02
CA VAL A 294 -5.62 3.35 9.35
C VAL A 294 -6.28 2.00 9.18
N ALA A 295 -5.76 0.98 9.87
CA ALA A 295 -6.34 -0.35 9.91
C ALA A 295 -6.49 -0.84 11.37
N ASP A 296 -7.68 -1.30 11.73
CA ASP A 296 -7.98 -1.97 13.00
C ASP A 296 -8.29 -3.45 12.72
N PHE A 297 -7.27 -4.30 12.84
CA PHE A 297 -7.33 -5.72 12.52
C PHE A 297 -8.24 -6.52 13.46
N ARG A 298 -8.44 -6.07 14.71
CA ARG A 298 -9.38 -6.73 15.63
C ARG A 298 -10.80 -6.69 15.09
N ARG A 299 -11.15 -5.61 14.40
CA ARG A 299 -12.47 -5.43 13.79
C ARG A 299 -12.67 -6.29 12.54
N PHE A 300 -11.61 -6.71 11.83
CA PHE A 300 -11.74 -7.61 10.66
C PHE A 300 -12.37 -8.96 11.02
N HIS A 301 -12.14 -9.44 12.24
CA HIS A 301 -12.72 -10.70 12.67
C HIS A 301 -14.19 -10.59 13.12
N SER A 302 -14.75 -9.39 13.18
CA SER A 302 -16.17 -9.20 13.52
C SER A 302 -17.09 -9.78 12.44
N PRO A 303 -18.09 -10.60 12.81
CA PRO A 303 -19.04 -11.19 11.86
C PRO A 303 -19.76 -10.17 10.97
N PHE A 304 -20.14 -9.02 11.53
CA PHE A 304 -20.81 -7.94 10.80
C PHE A 304 -19.91 -7.33 9.71
N ILE A 305 -18.62 -7.25 9.99
CA ILE A 305 -17.62 -6.69 9.09
C ILE A 305 -17.29 -7.68 7.96
N ARG A 306 -17.22 -8.98 8.26
CA ARG A 306 -17.12 -10.04 7.25
C ARG A 306 -18.29 -10.03 6.29
N TRP A 307 -19.50 -9.82 6.80
CA TRP A 307 -20.71 -9.68 5.99
C TRP A 307 -20.61 -8.47 5.05
N MET A 308 -20.24 -7.28 5.54
CA MET A 308 -20.07 -6.11 4.65
C MET A 308 -18.95 -6.26 3.63
N ALA A 309 -17.83 -6.88 3.99
CA ALA A 309 -16.75 -7.18 3.05
C ALA A 309 -17.25 -8.08 1.91
N HIS A 310 -18.12 -9.06 2.21
CA HIS A 310 -18.73 -9.91 1.20
C HIS A 310 -19.56 -9.13 0.16
N PHE A 311 -20.29 -8.07 0.54
CA PHE A 311 -21.08 -7.27 -0.41
C PHE A 311 -20.25 -6.25 -1.21
N ARG A 312 -19.13 -5.79 -0.64
CA ARG A 312 -18.27 -4.79 -1.30
C ARG A 312 -17.20 -5.46 -2.19
N THR A 313 -16.90 -6.73 -1.96
CA THR A 313 -15.97 -7.51 -2.78
C THR A 313 -16.71 -8.25 -3.88
N ARG A 314 -16.36 -8.00 -5.14
CA ARG A 314 -16.85 -8.80 -6.27
C ARG A 314 -16.06 -10.10 -6.36
N MET A 315 -16.70 -11.18 -6.80
CA MET A 315 -15.99 -12.40 -7.20
C MET A 315 -15.64 -12.31 -8.68
N GLY A 316 -14.35 -12.19 -8.97
CA GLY A 316 -13.82 -12.22 -10.33
C GLY A 316 -13.88 -13.62 -10.92
N ARG A 317 -14.02 -13.69 -12.24
CA ARG A 317 -13.81 -14.93 -13.00
C ARG A 317 -12.38 -14.96 -13.53
N MET A 318 -11.87 -16.16 -13.82
CA MET A 318 -10.59 -16.31 -14.53
C MET A 318 -10.68 -15.62 -15.90
N ALA A 319 -9.55 -15.10 -16.37
CA ALA A 319 -9.42 -14.55 -17.72
C ALA A 319 -9.32 -15.66 -18.76
#